data_AF-A0AAW0D2W9-F1
#
_entry.id   AF-A0AAW0D2W9-F1
#
_cell.length_a   1.000
_cell.length_b   1.000
_cell.length_c   1.000
_cell.angle_alpha   90.00
_cell.angle_beta   90.00
_cell.angle_gamma   90.00
#
_symmetry.space_group_name_H-M   'P 1'
#
loop_
_entity.id
_entity.type
_entity.pdbx_description
1 polymer ?
#
loop_
_entity_poly.entity_id
_entity_poly.type
_entity_poly.pdbx_seq_one_letter_code
_entity_poly.pdbx_strand_id
1 'polypeptide(L)'
;MPPIATRPATISELAAAAASSPAPPGRDLKYYIRLAETHRKTASAYLARAKQRTDGPDGVGLDMERAFIEFARAATLIVETIPMHREYAGTLNAEQKVNLTQNGQDLLQNLGELKSGLVDRYEYYAKSPQASADAIPVFKAA
;
A
#
# COMPACT_ATOMS: atom_id res chain seq x y z
N MET A 1 -21.20 -20.30 4.12
CA MET A 1 -21.58 -18.89 4.38
C MET A 1 -21.12 -18.08 3.18
N PRO A 2 -21.97 -17.26 2.54
CA PRO A 2 -21.47 -16.31 1.54
C PRO A 2 -20.48 -15.36 2.22
N PRO A 3 -19.38 -14.96 1.56
CA PRO A 3 -18.49 -13.95 2.11
C PRO A 3 -19.28 -12.65 2.30
N ILE A 4 -19.17 -12.07 3.49
CA ILE A 4 -19.71 -10.73 3.77
C ILE A 4 -18.95 -9.78 2.85
N ALA A 5 -19.61 -9.29 1.80
CA ALA A 5 -19.08 -8.24 0.94
C ALA A 5 -18.82 -7.03 1.83
N THR A 6 -17.56 -6.82 2.19
CA THR A 6 -17.14 -5.76 3.09
C THR A 6 -16.85 -4.52 2.25
N ARG A 7 -17.32 -3.36 2.70
CA ARG A 7 -17.07 -2.06 2.07
C ARG A 7 -15.58 -1.93 1.68
N PRO A 8 -15.25 -1.66 0.39
CA PRO A 8 -13.89 -1.39 -0.02
C PRO A 8 -13.30 -0.21 0.76
N ALA A 9 -12.02 -0.30 1.14
CA ALA A 9 -11.36 0.75 1.89
C ALA A 9 -11.10 1.99 1.00
N THR A 10 -11.21 3.17 1.59
CA THR A 10 -10.84 4.44 0.95
C THR A 10 -9.33 4.63 0.93
N ILE A 11 -8.83 5.44 0.00
CA ILE A 11 -7.40 5.79 -0.09
C ILE A 11 -6.89 6.39 1.24
N SER A 12 -7.70 7.22 1.90
CA SER A 12 -7.34 7.82 3.19
C SER A 12 -7.19 6.78 4.30
N GLU A 13 -8.10 5.79 4.37
CA GLU A 13 -8.01 4.68 5.32
C GLU A 13 -6.75 3.83 5.06
N LEU A 14 -6.44 3.54 3.79
CA LEU A 14 -5.25 2.79 3.41
C LEU A 14 -3.94 3.54 3.69
N ALA A 15 -3.92 4.85 3.45
CA ALA A 15 -2.77 5.70 3.78
C ALA A 15 -2.55 5.75 5.30
N ALA A 16 -3.62 5.87 6.09
CA ALA A 16 -3.54 5.79 7.55
C ALA A 16 -3.03 4.42 8.02
N ALA A 17 -3.46 3.32 7.38
CA ALA A 17 -2.99 1.98 7.68
C ALA A 17 -1.51 1.75 7.30
N ALA A 18 -1.02 2.41 6.24
CA ALA A 18 0.40 2.42 5.92
C ALA A 18 1.21 3.14 7.01
N ALA A 19 0.70 4.28 7.49
CA ALA A 19 1.34 5.11 8.51
C ALA A 19 1.28 4.54 9.95
N SER A 20 0.34 3.64 10.25
CA SER A 20 0.12 3.11 11.61
C SER A 20 1.26 2.21 12.13
N SER A 21 2.11 1.69 11.22
CA SER A 21 3.25 0.86 11.56
C SER A 21 4.53 1.46 10.96
N PRO A 22 5.04 2.57 11.51
CA PRO A 22 6.25 3.20 11.01
C PRO A 22 7.48 2.32 11.27
N ALA A 23 8.52 2.50 10.45
CA ALA A 23 9.78 1.81 10.65
C ALA A 23 10.42 2.21 12.00
N PRO A 24 11.04 1.27 12.73
CA PRO A 24 11.64 1.56 14.02
C PRO A 24 12.78 2.57 13.87
N PRO A 25 12.85 3.62 14.71
CA PRO A 25 13.89 4.63 14.64
C PRO A 25 15.25 4.09 15.10
N GLY A 26 16.32 4.80 14.76
CA GLY A 26 17.68 4.51 15.26
C GLY A 26 18.36 3.27 14.65
N ARG A 27 17.78 2.68 13.60
CA ARG A 27 18.42 1.61 12.82
C ARG A 27 19.45 2.15 11.83
N ASP A 28 20.29 1.28 11.30
CA ASP A 28 21.30 1.64 10.30
C ASP A 28 20.66 1.87 8.91
N LEU A 29 21.38 2.56 8.02
CA LEU A 29 20.88 2.86 6.68
C LEU A 29 20.51 1.57 5.91
N LYS A 30 21.32 0.53 6.05
CA LYS A 30 21.14 -0.76 5.37
C LYS A 30 19.85 -1.44 5.80
N TYR A 31 19.44 -1.33 7.06
CA TYR A 31 18.17 -1.83 7.54
C TYR A 31 17.00 -1.17 6.79
N TYR A 32 16.97 0.16 6.68
CA TYR A 32 15.87 0.85 5.99
C TYR A 32 15.81 0.50 4.49
N ILE A 33 16.97 0.40 3.82
CA ILE A 33 17.03 -0.02 2.41
C ILE A 33 16.46 -1.44 2.25
N ARG A 34 16.84 -2.38 3.12
CA ARG A 34 16.31 -3.75 3.08
C ARG A 34 14.82 -3.79 3.40
N LEU A 35 14.37 -3.01 4.38
CA LEU A 35 12.97 -2.94 4.76
C LEU A 35 12.11 -2.40 3.61
N ALA A 36 12.57 -1.35 2.92
CA ALA A 36 11.89 -0.81 1.74
C ALA A 36 11.78 -1.85 0.62
N GLU A 37 12.84 -2.62 0.37
CA GLU A 37 12.83 -3.69 -0.62
C GLU A 37 11.90 -4.84 -0.24
N THR A 38 11.83 -5.21 1.04
CA THR A 38 10.87 -6.22 1.53
C THR A 38 9.43 -5.76 1.30
N HIS A 39 9.10 -4.51 1.64
CA HIS A 39 7.78 -3.94 1.39
C HIS A 39 7.45 -3.92 -0.11
N ARG A 40 8.40 -3.49 -0.96
CA ARG A 40 8.23 -3.50 -2.42
C ARG A 40 7.94 -4.91 -2.97
N LYS A 41 8.72 -5.91 -2.56
CA LYS A 41 8.50 -7.31 -2.99
C LYS A 41 7.15 -7.85 -2.54
N THR A 42 6.76 -7.52 -1.31
CA THR A 42 5.47 -7.93 -0.73
C THR A 42 4.31 -7.30 -1.50
N ALA A 43 4.40 -6.00 -1.80
CA ALA A 43 3.42 -5.30 -2.61
C ALA A 43 3.27 -5.90 -4.01
N SER A 44 4.39 -6.16 -4.69
CA SER A 44 4.40 -6.82 -6.00
C SER A 44 3.79 -8.22 -5.97
N ALA A 45 4.01 -8.98 -4.90
CA ALA A 45 3.40 -10.30 -4.72
C ALA A 45 1.87 -10.20 -4.55
N TYR A 46 1.38 -9.21 -3.81
CA TYR A 46 -0.06 -8.94 -3.71
C TYR A 46 -0.66 -8.52 -5.05
N LEU A 47 0.00 -7.64 -5.81
CA LEU A 47 -0.43 -7.28 -7.16
C LEU A 47 -0.47 -8.47 -8.11
N ALA A 48 0.56 -9.32 -8.09
CA ALA A 48 0.62 -10.52 -8.94
C ALA A 48 -0.53 -11.48 -8.61
N ARG A 49 -0.82 -11.67 -7.32
CA ARG A 49 -1.98 -12.45 -6.86
C ARG A 49 -3.30 -11.83 -7.30
N ALA A 50 -3.47 -10.51 -7.15
CA ALA A 50 -4.68 -9.81 -7.56
C ALA A 50 -4.98 -10.04 -9.06
N LYS A 51 -3.94 -10.05 -9.91
CA LYS A 51 -4.07 -10.32 -11.35
C LYS A 51 -4.44 -11.77 -11.68
N GLN A 52 -4.09 -12.72 -10.81
CA GLN A 52 -4.32 -14.16 -11.02
C GLN A 52 -5.60 -14.66 -10.38
N ARG A 53 -6.21 -13.87 -9.48
CA ARG A 53 -7.44 -14.25 -8.78
C ARG A 53 -8.67 -14.13 -9.68
N THR A 54 -9.52 -15.15 -9.61
CA THR A 54 -10.79 -15.25 -10.33
C THR A 54 -11.98 -15.41 -9.39
N ASP A 55 -11.75 -15.37 -8.08
CA ASP A 55 -12.75 -15.61 -7.02
C ASP A 55 -13.64 -14.40 -6.72
N GLY A 56 -13.82 -13.52 -7.70
CA GLY A 56 -14.73 -12.38 -7.65
C GLY A 56 -14.06 -11.05 -7.27
N PRO A 57 -14.79 -9.93 -7.42
CA PRO A 57 -14.26 -8.57 -7.25
C PRO A 57 -13.79 -8.27 -5.81
N ASP A 58 -14.28 -9.01 -4.82
CA ASP A 58 -13.93 -8.80 -3.41
C ASP A 58 -12.54 -9.32 -3.06
N GLY A 59 -12.16 -10.48 -3.60
CA GLY A 59 -10.85 -11.10 -3.39
C GLY A 59 -9.71 -10.32 -4.06
N VAL A 60 -9.95 -9.90 -5.31
CA VAL A 60 -8.98 -9.09 -6.10
C VAL A 60 -8.71 -7.76 -5.41
N GLY A 61 -9.75 -7.09 -4.94
CA GLY A 61 -9.58 -5.76 -4.38
C GLY A 61 -8.92 -5.76 -2.99
N LEU A 62 -9.09 -6.79 -2.17
CA LEU A 62 -8.34 -6.93 -0.91
C LEU A 62 -6.82 -7.02 -1.16
N ASP A 63 -6.41 -7.74 -2.21
CA ASP A 63 -5.00 -7.84 -2.57
C ASP A 63 -4.46 -6.51 -3.15
N MET A 64 -5.29 -5.75 -3.88
CA MET A 64 -4.92 -4.39 -4.32
C MET A 64 -4.75 -3.42 -3.14
N GLU A 65 -5.66 -3.47 -2.15
CA GLU A 65 -5.57 -2.66 -0.92
C GLU A 65 -4.30 -2.97 -0.14
N ARG A 66 -3.96 -4.26 0.02
CA ARG A 66 -2.70 -4.69 0.66
C ARG A 66 -1.47 -4.25 -0.11
N ALA A 67 -1.50 -4.36 -1.44
CA ALA A 67 -0.41 -3.89 -2.28
C ALA A 67 -0.20 -2.37 -2.11
N PHE A 68 -1.27 -1.58 -2.04
CA PHE A 68 -1.20 -0.14 -1.83
C PHE A 68 -0.51 0.21 -0.51
N ILE A 69 -0.91 -0.44 0.59
CA ILE A 69 -0.31 -0.23 1.92
C ILE A 69 1.20 -0.49 1.88
N GLU A 70 1.60 -1.62 1.30
CA GLU A 70 3.02 -2.03 1.25
C GLU A 70 3.85 -1.13 0.31
N PHE A 71 3.31 -0.72 -0.83
CA PHE A 71 3.98 0.27 -1.67
C PHE A 71 4.09 1.64 -0.99
N ALA A 72 3.07 2.07 -0.26
CA ALA A 72 3.11 3.33 0.47
C ALA A 72 4.21 3.31 1.53
N ARG A 73 4.34 2.21 2.28
CA ARG A 73 5.44 2.00 3.25
C ARG A 73 6.82 2.04 2.58
N ALA A 74 6.97 1.36 1.45
CA ALA A 74 8.22 1.39 0.68
C ALA A 74 8.54 2.81 0.17
N ALA A 75 7.54 3.53 -0.33
CA ALA A 75 7.70 4.89 -0.84
C ALA A 75 8.11 5.87 0.28
N THR A 76 7.47 5.82 1.44
CA THR A 76 7.88 6.62 2.61
C THR A 76 9.34 6.35 2.98
N LEU A 77 9.77 5.09 3.00
CA LEU A 77 11.16 4.78 3.30
C LEU A 77 12.14 5.33 2.26
N ILE A 78 11.85 5.17 0.98
CA ILE A 78 12.76 5.52 -0.12
C ILE A 78 12.80 7.02 -0.41
N VAL A 79 11.66 7.70 -0.31
CA VAL A 79 11.53 9.11 -0.67
C VAL A 79 11.80 10.03 0.52
N GLU A 80 11.47 9.59 1.74
CA GLU A 80 11.56 10.44 2.94
C GLU A 80 12.65 9.94 3.90
N THR A 81 12.53 8.71 4.40
CA THR A 81 13.38 8.24 5.51
C THR A 81 14.84 8.04 5.12
N ILE A 82 15.11 7.39 3.99
CA ILE A 82 16.47 7.04 3.56
C ILE A 82 17.27 8.29 3.16
N PRO A 83 16.75 9.23 2.34
CA PRO A 83 17.47 10.45 1.99
C PRO A 83 17.79 11.36 3.18
N MET A 84 16.96 11.34 4.23
CA MET A 84 17.18 12.10 5.47
C MET A 84 18.12 11.42 6.46
N HIS A 85 18.54 10.18 6.20
CA HIS A 85 19.38 9.42 7.12
C HIS A 85 20.80 9.99 7.19
N ARG A 86 21.37 10.11 8.40
CA ARG A 86 22.72 10.68 8.62
C ARG A 86 23.84 10.01 7.80
N GLU A 87 23.71 8.71 7.55
CA GLU A 87 24.70 7.91 6.81
C GLU A 87 24.48 7.93 5.29
N TYR A 88 23.38 8.54 4.81
CA TYR A 88 23.00 8.55 3.39
C TYR A 88 24.09 9.15 2.50
N ALA A 89 24.63 10.29 2.89
CA ALA A 89 25.61 11.01 2.10
C ALA A 89 26.92 10.24 1.92
N GLY A 90 27.41 9.58 2.99
CA GLY A 90 28.71 8.92 3.03
C GLY A 90 28.69 7.42 2.68
N THR A 91 27.53 6.75 2.78
CA THR A 91 27.44 5.30 2.53
C THR A 91 27.06 4.98 1.08
N LEU A 92 26.21 5.80 0.46
CA LEU A 92 25.75 5.58 -0.90
C LEU A 92 26.58 6.40 -1.90
N ASN A 93 27.06 5.73 -2.94
CA ASN A 93 27.71 6.40 -4.07
C ASN A 93 26.67 7.08 -5.00
N ALA A 94 27.14 7.84 -5.99
CA ALA A 94 26.28 8.60 -6.89
C ALA A 94 25.30 7.69 -7.66
N GLU A 95 25.77 6.55 -8.16
CA GLU A 95 24.95 5.59 -8.91
C GLU A 95 23.85 4.96 -8.03
N GLN A 96 24.20 4.57 -6.80
CA GLN A 96 23.24 4.03 -5.83
C GLN A 96 22.17 5.05 -5.45
N LYS A 97 22.51 6.34 -5.36
CA LYS A 97 21.53 7.41 -5.13
C LYS A 97 20.59 7.58 -6.32
N VAL A 98 21.12 7.56 -7.54
CA VAL A 98 20.30 7.61 -8.78
C VAL A 98 19.35 6.42 -8.83
N ASN A 99 19.83 5.20 -8.57
CA ASN A 99 19.00 4.00 -8.54
C ASN A 99 17.91 4.06 -7.46
N LEU A 100 18.23 4.62 -6.29
CA LEU A 100 17.25 4.81 -5.22
C LEU A 100 16.16 5.82 -5.64
N THR A 101 16.54 6.91 -6.29
CA THR A 101 15.59 7.89 -6.84
C THR A 101 14.67 7.27 -7.88
N GLN A 102 15.22 6.47 -8.80
CA GLN A 102 14.43 5.76 -9.80
C GLN A 102 13.45 4.78 -9.14
N ASN A 103 13.91 3.99 -8.16
CA ASN A 103 13.04 3.11 -7.39
C ASN A 103 11.90 3.88 -6.70
N GLY A 104 12.18 5.08 -6.18
CA GLY A 104 11.16 5.95 -5.61
C GLY A 104 10.11 6.38 -6.64
N GLN A 105 10.52 6.75 -7.85
CA GLN A 105 9.62 7.11 -8.94
C GLN A 105 8.74 5.92 -9.36
N ASP A 106 9.32 4.74 -9.52
CA ASP A 106 8.58 3.52 -9.88
C ASP A 106 7.52 3.18 -8.81
N LEU A 107 7.85 3.33 -7.54
CA LEU A 107 6.90 3.12 -6.43
C LEU A 107 5.73 4.12 -6.47
N LEU A 108 6.03 5.40 -6.71
CA LEU A 108 5.00 6.44 -6.82
C LEU A 108 4.08 6.22 -8.02
N GLN A 109 4.64 5.74 -9.15
CA GLN A 109 3.83 5.36 -10.31
C GLN A 109 2.90 4.19 -9.98
N ASN A 110 3.40 3.11 -9.37
CA ASN A 110 2.59 1.96 -8.96
C ASN A 110 1.47 2.36 -7.98
N LEU A 111 1.76 3.29 -7.05
CA LEU A 111 0.75 3.86 -6.16
C LEU A 111 -0.32 4.65 -6.91
N GLY A 112 0.07 5.41 -7.94
CA GLY A 112 -0.86 6.12 -8.80
C GLY A 112 -1.84 5.19 -9.54
N GLU A 113 -1.31 4.11 -10.11
CA GLU A 113 -2.10 3.08 -10.81
C GLU A 113 -3.03 2.32 -9.86
N LEU A 114 -2.55 1.98 -8.65
CA LEU A 114 -3.39 1.36 -7.63
C LEU A 114 -4.49 2.30 -7.13
N LYS A 115 -4.16 3.59 -6.98
CA LYS A 115 -5.11 4.59 -6.48
C LYS A 115 -6.31 4.72 -7.42
N SER A 116 -6.11 4.78 -8.73
CA SER A 116 -7.23 4.87 -9.68
C SER A 116 -8.13 3.64 -9.58
N GLY A 117 -7.56 2.43 -9.61
CA GLY A 117 -8.35 1.19 -9.50
C GLY A 117 -9.11 1.06 -8.17
N LEU A 118 -8.52 1.50 -7.06
CA LEU A 118 -9.18 1.50 -5.75
C LEU A 118 -10.29 2.56 -5.64
N VAL A 119 -10.09 3.74 -6.21
CA VAL A 119 -11.12 4.80 -6.26
C VAL A 119 -12.31 4.34 -7.09
N ASP A 120 -12.07 3.82 -8.30
CA ASP A 120 -13.13 3.32 -9.17
C ASP A 120 -13.97 2.23 -8.49
N ARG A 121 -13.30 1.33 -7.75
CA ARG A 121 -13.95 0.28 -6.96
C ARG A 121 -14.80 0.83 -5.82
N TYR A 122 -14.28 1.82 -5.08
CA TYR A 122 -15.03 2.47 -4.02
C TYR A 122 -16.26 3.21 -4.58
N GLU A 123 -16.11 3.93 -5.69
CA GLU A 123 -17.22 4.62 -6.35
C GLU A 123 -18.29 3.65 -6.87
N TYR A 124 -17.87 2.52 -7.44
CA TYR A 124 -18.79 1.47 -7.87
C TYR A 124 -19.58 0.90 -6.69
N TYR A 125 -18.91 0.60 -5.58
CA TYR A 125 -19.57 0.18 -4.34
C TYR A 125 -20.53 1.26 -3.82
N ALA A 126 -20.12 2.53 -3.81
CA ALA A 126 -20.94 3.65 -3.30
C ALA A 126 -22.23 3.87 -4.12
N LYS A 127 -22.22 3.50 -5.41
CA LYS A 127 -23.40 3.55 -6.30
C LYS A 127 -24.25 2.27 -6.22
N SER A 128 -23.78 1.23 -5.54
CA SER A 128 -24.47 -0.06 -5.44
C SER A 128 -25.59 -0.01 -4.37
N PRO A 129 -26.65 -0.82 -4.53
CA PRO A 129 -27.70 -0.96 -3.51
C PRO A 129 -27.17 -1.46 -2.15
N GLN A 130 -26.02 -2.15 -2.14
CA GLN A 130 -25.36 -2.63 -0.92
C GLN A 130 -24.86 -1.48 -0.03
N ALA A 131 -24.34 -0.39 -0.61
CA ALA A 131 -23.88 0.76 0.18
C ALA A 131 -25.02 1.42 0.97
N SER A 132 -26.23 1.38 0.43
CA SER A 132 -27.45 1.84 1.13
C SER A 132 -27.90 0.89 2.24
N ALA A 133 -27.54 -0.40 2.17
CA ALA A 133 -27.89 -1.41 3.17
C ALA A 133 -26.89 -1.45 4.35
N ASP A 134 -25.60 -1.23 4.10
CA ASP A 134 -24.55 -1.10 5.14
C ASP A 134 -24.69 0.19 5.97
N ALA A 135 -25.56 1.13 5.56
CA ALA A 135 -25.91 2.32 6.32
C ALA A 135 -26.83 2.05 7.53
N ILE A 136 -27.28 0.81 7.75
CA ILE A 136 -27.99 0.41 8.98
C ILE A 136 -26.97 -0.27 9.91
N PRO A 137 -26.46 0.43 10.95
CA PRO A 137 -25.53 -0.19 11.88
C PRO A 137 -26.32 -1.18 12.75
N VAL A 138 -26.22 -2.47 12.45
CA VAL A 138 -26.58 -3.48 13.46
C VAL A 138 -25.44 -3.51 14.47
N PHE A 139 -25.64 -2.75 15.54
CA PHE A 139 -24.94 -2.89 16.80
C PHE A 139 -24.84 -4.38 17.15
N LYS A 140 -23.62 -4.93 17.19
CA LYS A 140 -23.35 -6.12 17.98
C LYS A 140 -22.47 -5.72 19.15
N ALA A 141 -23.15 -5.43 20.26
CA ALA A 141 -22.57 -5.51 21.58
C ALA A 141 -22.46 -6.98 22.01
N ALA A 142 -21.44 -7.23 22.84
CA ALA A 142 -21.01 -8.47 23.49
C ALA A 142 -20.09 -9.38 22.67
#